data_AF-A0A6N9TSN5-F1
#
_entry.id   AF-A0A6N9TSN5-F1
#
_cell.length_a   1.000
_cell.length_b   1.000
_cell.length_c   1.000
_cell.angle_alpha   90.00
_cell.angle_beta   90.00
_cell.angle_gamma   90.00
#
_symmetry.space_group_name_H-M   'P 1'
#
loop_
_entity.id
_entity.type
_entity.pdbx_description
1 polymer ?
#
loop_
_entity_poly.entity_id
_entity_poly.type
_entity_poly.pdbx_seq_one_letter_code
_entity_poly.pdbx_strand_id
1 'polypeptide(L)' 'WEDGDAPRLRPSHNRWTVVGAGTQLRYGRDGRWWPYRKERGRWVPAGPAGEDPAGVLAGVSTAADGEA' A
#
# COMPACT_ATOMS: atom_id res chain seq x y z
N TRP A 1 15.90 12.54 -8.31
CA TRP A 1 15.19 11.56 -9.14
C TRP A 1 14.31 12.34 -10.09
N GLU A 2 14.34 11.94 -11.35
CA GLU A 2 13.86 12.63 -12.54
C GLU A 2 12.38 13.00 -12.44
N ASP A 3 12.01 14.12 -13.05
CA ASP A 3 10.65 14.67 -13.09
C ASP A 3 9.75 13.78 -13.97
N GLY A 4 8.85 13.02 -13.33
CA GLY A 4 7.92 12.10 -13.99
C GLY A 4 7.28 11.13 -13.00
N ASP A 5 6.16 11.52 -12.39
CA ASP A 5 5.20 10.65 -11.70
C ASP A 5 5.78 9.62 -10.71
N ALA A 6 6.68 10.04 -9.81
CA ALA A 6 6.99 9.21 -8.64
C ALA A 6 5.70 9.04 -7.83
N PRO A 7 5.25 7.81 -7.50
CA PRO A 7 4.16 7.64 -6.55
C PRO A 7 4.57 8.33 -5.24
N ARG A 8 3.94 9.47 -4.96
CA ARG A 8 4.30 10.29 -3.79
C ARG A 8 3.79 9.58 -2.55
N LEU A 9 4.66 8.80 -1.91
CA LEU A 9 4.40 8.24 -0.60
C LEU A 9 4.37 9.37 0.44
N ARG A 10 3.23 9.51 1.11
CA ARG A 10 3.03 10.41 2.25
C ARG A 10 3.01 9.56 3.52
N PRO A 11 4.12 9.48 4.26
CA PRO A 11 4.11 8.90 5.60
C PRO A 11 3.38 9.85 6.55
N SER A 12 2.51 9.30 7.38
CA SER A 12 1.75 10.01 8.42
C SER A 12 1.63 9.09 9.62
N HIS A 13 2.59 9.20 10.54
CA HIS A 13 2.67 8.35 11.74
C HIS A 13 2.64 6.85 11.35
N ASN A 14 1.72 6.07 11.91
CA ASN A 14 1.49 4.66 11.58
C ASN A 14 0.74 4.41 10.25
N ARG A 15 0.66 5.40 9.35
CA ARG A 15 -0.07 5.25 8.08
C ARG A 15 0.71 5.85 6.93
N TRP A 16 0.95 5.06 5.88
CA TRP A 16 1.59 5.55 4.66
C TRP A 16 0.56 5.55 3.55
N THR A 17 0.38 6.67 2.86
CA THR A 17 -0.56 6.74 1.72
C THR A 17 0.22 6.99 0.45
N VAL A 18 0.02 6.15 -0.56
CA VAL A 18 0.57 6.30 -1.90
C VAL A 18 -0.36 7.23 -2.69
N VAL A 19 0.05 8.48 -2.84
CA VAL A 19 -0.69 9.46 -3.64
C VAL A 19 -0.48 9.12 -5.12
N GLY A 20 -1.57 9.10 -5.89
CA GLY A 20 -1.57 8.70 -7.31
C GLY A 20 -1.96 7.24 -7.54
N ALA A 21 -1.56 6.33 -6.66
CA ALA A 21 -1.84 4.88 -6.82
C ALA A 21 -3.07 4.37 -6.04
N GLY A 22 -3.74 5.23 -5.26
CA GLY A 22 -4.92 4.82 -4.48
C GLY A 22 -4.63 3.73 -3.46
N THR A 23 -3.40 3.64 -2.94
CA THR A 23 -2.95 2.59 -2.02
C THR A 23 -2.52 3.17 -0.68
N GLN A 24 -2.71 2.45 0.41
CA GLN A 24 -2.44 2.89 1.77
C GLN A 24 -1.96 1.74 2.64
N LEU A 25 -0.84 1.92 3.33
CA LEU A 25 -0.34 0.99 4.34
C LEU A 25 -0.73 1.50 5.73
N ARG A 26 -1.13 0.59 6.61
CA ARG A 26 -1.44 0.89 8.02
C ARG A 26 -0.65 -0.02 8.93
N TYR A 27 0.16 0.57 9.80
CA TYR A 27 0.89 -0.20 10.81
C TYR A 27 -0.05 -0.58 11.95
N GLY A 28 -0.23 -1.88 12.13
CA GLY A 28 -0.98 -2.47 13.23
C GLY A 28 -0.18 -2.47 14.53
N ARG A 29 -0.89 -2.70 15.63
CA ARG A 29 -0.30 -2.88 16.97
C ARG A 29 0.53 -4.16 17.07
N ASP A 30 0.25 -5.10 16.18
CA ASP A 30 0.95 -6.36 15.93
C ASP A 30 2.32 -6.18 15.25
N GLY A 31 2.71 -4.94 14.91
CA GLY A 31 4.00 -4.67 14.29
C GLY A 31 4.02 -4.94 12.78
N ARG A 32 2.85 -5.12 12.15
CA ARG A 32 2.74 -5.44 10.73
C ARG A 32 2.06 -4.32 9.97
N TRP A 33 2.49 -4.11 8.74
CA TRP A 33 1.90 -3.21 7.77
C TRP A 33 0.78 -3.92 7.03
N TRP A 34 -0.42 -3.37 7.14
CA TRP A 34 -1.62 -3.83 6.45
C TRP A 34 -1.79 -3.02 5.16
N PRO A 35 -1.79 -3.67 3.98
CA PRO A 35 -2.06 -2.99 2.74
C PRO A 35 -3.55 -2.77 2.52
N TYR A 36 -3.90 -1.58 2.06
CA TYR A 36 -5.25 -1.21 1.65
C TYR A 36 -5.21 -0.56 0.28
N ARG A 37 -6.14 -0.91 -0.59
CA ARG A 37 -6.38 -0.23 -1.86
C ARG A 37 -7.74 0.46 -1.85
N LYS A 38 -7.85 1.59 -2.55
CA LYS A 38 -9.08 2.36 -2.66
C LYS A 38 -9.89 1.84 -3.83
N GLU A 39 -10.92 1.05 -3.55
CA GLU A 39 -11.87 0.57 -4.55
C GLU A 39 -13.22 1.24 -4.37
N ARG A 40 -13.74 1.85 -5.45
CA ARG A 40 -15.07 2.50 -5.44
C ARG A 40 -15.27 3.47 -4.26
N GLY A 41 -14.20 4.16 -3.86
CA GLY A 41 -14.21 5.11 -2.74
C GLY A 41 -14.03 4.49 -1.35
N ARG A 42 -13.91 3.16 -1.24
CA ARG A 42 -13.70 2.43 0.02
C ARG A 42 -12.30 1.86 0.08
N TRP A 43 -11.69 1.89 1.27
CA TRP A 43 -10.40 1.23 1.50
C TRP A 43 -10.65 -0.23 1.86
N VAL A 44 -10.24 -1.14 0.98
CA VAL A 44 -10.34 -2.58 1.19
C VAL A 44 -8.95 -3.17 1.41
N PRO A 45 -8.78 -4.16 2.29
CA PRO A 45 -7.50 -4.82 2.47
C PRO A 45 -7.09 -5.48 1.16
N ALA A 46 -5.86 -5.23 0.73
CA ALA A 46 -5.38 -5.63 -0.59
C ALA A 46 -4.40 -6.82 -0.55
N GLY A 47 -4.18 -7.40 0.63
CA GLY A 47 -3.25 -8.51 0.81
C GLY A 47 -2.92 -8.79 2.28
N PRO A 48 -2.05 -9.78 2.53
CA PRO A 48 -1.57 -10.11 3.86
C PRO A 48 -0.72 -8.96 4.44
N ALA A 49 -0.73 -8.87 5.77
CA ALA A 49 0.14 -7.94 6.48
C ALA A 49 1.54 -8.51 6.62
N GLY A 50 2.53 -7.64 6.48
CA GLY A 50 3.95 -8.00 6.60
C GLY A 50 4.72 -6.95 7.39
N GLU A 51 5.88 -7.34 7.89
CA GLU A 51 6.81 -6.46 8.60
C GLU A 51 7.48 -5.45 7.66
N ASP A 52 7.70 -5.81 6.39
CA ASP A 52 8.32 -4.94 5.41
C ASP A 52 7.28 -4.15 4.59
N PRO A 53 7.29 -2.81 4.66
CA PRO A 53 6.31 -1.99 3.95
C PRO A 53 6.47 -2.06 2.42
N ALA A 54 7.68 -2.28 1.89
CA ALA A 54 7.91 -2.35 0.45
C ALA A 54 7.43 -3.68 -0.13
N GLY A 55 7.67 -4.81 0.54
CA GLY A 55 7.19 -6.13 0.19
C GLY A 55 5.67 -6.24 0.29
N VAL A 56 5.09 -5.67 1.35
CA VAL A 56 3.62 -5.57 1.49
C VAL A 56 3.02 -4.75 0.36
N LEU A 57 3.65 -3.63 -0.03
CA LEU A 57 3.18 -2.81 -1.14
C LEU A 57 3.36 -3.50 -2.51
N ALA A 58 4.50 -4.16 -2.72
CA ALA A 58 4.80 -4.89 -3.95
C ALA A 58 3.86 -6.08 -4.17
N GLY A 59 3.47 -6.77 -3.09
CA GLY A 59 2.47 -7.83 -3.12
C GLY A 59 1.10 -7.34 -3.59
N VAL A 60 0.70 -6.11 -3.22
CA VAL A 60 -0.54 -5.48 -3.73
C VAL A 60 -0.42 -5.12 -5.21
N SER A 61 0.74 -4.61 -5.62
CA SER A 61 0.97 -4.22 -7.02
C SER A 61 1.05 -5.43 -7.95
N THR A 62 1.57 -6.57 -7.44
CA THR A 62 1.66 -7.84 -8.17
C THR A 62 0.32 -8.58 -8.18
N ALA A 63 -0.48 -8.53 -7.10
CA ALA A 63 -1.82 -9.14 -7.09
C ALA A 63 -2.82 -8.47 -8.07
N ALA A 64 -2.47 -7.32 -8.65
CA ALA A 64 -3.21 -6.74 -9.77
C ALA A 64 -2.93 -7.46 -11.11
N ASP A 65 -1.90 -8.31 -11.16
CA ASP A 65 -1.48 -9.12 -12.31
C ASP A 65 -1.40 -10.60 -11.89
N GLY A 66 -2.57 -11.26 -11.76
CA GLY A 66 -2.69 -12.72 -11.72
C GLY A 66 -2.46 -13.39 -10.35
N GLU A 67 -3.49 -14.07 -9.83
CA GLU A 67 -3.50 -15.54 -9.76
C GLU A 67 -4.90 -16.02 -9.31
N ALA A 68 -5.46 -16.93 -10.10
CA ALA A 68 -6.65 -17.74 -9.87
C ALA A 68 -6.21 -19.20 -9.81
#